data_AF-A0A1I0KEL2-F1
#
_entry.id   AF-A0A1I0KEL2-F1
#
_cell.length_a   1.000
_cell.length_b   1.000
_cell.length_c   1.000
_cell.angle_alpha   90.00
_cell.angle_beta   90.00
_cell.angle_gamma   90.00
#
_symmetry.space_group_name_H-M   'P 1'
#
loop_
_entity.id
_entity.type
_entity.pdbx_description
1 polymer ?
#
loop_
_entity_poly.entity_id
_entity_poly.type
_entity_poly.pdbx_seq_one_letter_code
_entity_poly.pdbx_strand_id
1 'polypeptide(L)'
;MVIMDDAEAEGNLFSYEKLFGAKEMSDTDFDNEKQGKDNSISRTRRLFYVACTRAKDSLALVAYTKDKELVKQTVLSNKWFDESEVEFV
;
A
#
# COMPACT_ATOMS: atom_id res chain seq x y z
N MET A 1 -1.83 6.89 -13.62
CA MET A 1 -2.69 5.92 -12.92
C MET A 1 -1.85 4.73 -12.50
N VAL A 2 -2.06 4.22 -11.31
CA VAL A 2 -1.34 3.05 -10.75
C VAL A 2 -2.40 2.07 -10.26
N ILE A 3 -2.28 0.81 -10.69
CA ILE A 3 -3.14 -0.26 -10.25
C ILE A 3 -2.35 -1.10 -9.26
N MET A 4 -2.91 -1.26 -8.07
CA MET A 4 -2.34 -1.99 -6.95
C MET A 4 -3.20 -3.24 -6.76
N ASP A 5 -2.74 -4.34 -7.35
CA ASP A 5 -3.40 -5.64 -7.28
C ASP A 5 -2.39 -6.68 -6.78
N ASP A 6 -2.47 -6.98 -5.49
CA ASP A 6 -1.62 -7.99 -4.84
C ASP A 6 -1.93 -9.42 -5.33
N ALA A 7 -3.11 -9.70 -5.90
CA ALA A 7 -3.48 -11.04 -6.34
C ALA A 7 -2.87 -11.38 -7.71
N GLU A 8 -2.81 -10.40 -8.61
CA GLU A 8 -2.21 -10.54 -9.94
C GLU A 8 -0.68 -10.29 -9.94
N ALA A 9 -0.14 -9.70 -8.86
CA ALA A 9 1.30 -9.55 -8.69
C ALA A 9 1.96 -10.91 -8.40
N GLU A 10 2.71 -11.45 -9.37
CA GLU A 10 3.46 -12.69 -9.15
C GLU A 10 4.58 -12.51 -8.10
N GLY A 11 4.37 -13.08 -6.91
CA GLY A 11 5.39 -13.22 -5.86
C GLY A 11 5.11 -12.44 -4.57
N ASN A 12 5.92 -12.70 -3.53
CA ASN A 12 5.75 -12.10 -2.19
C ASN A 12 6.72 -10.94 -1.91
N LEU A 13 7.25 -10.31 -2.96
CA LEU A 13 8.32 -9.31 -2.85
C LEU A 13 7.82 -7.97 -2.29
N PHE A 14 6.62 -7.57 -2.66
CA PHE A 14 5.93 -6.38 -2.20
C PHE A 14 4.48 -6.74 -1.85
N SER A 15 3.82 -5.90 -1.07
CA SER A 15 2.39 -6.04 -0.81
C SER A 15 1.74 -4.70 -0.50
N TYR A 16 0.83 -4.26 -1.38
CA TYR A 16 0.06 -3.03 -1.16
C TYR A 16 -1.01 -3.25 -0.09
N GLU A 17 -1.62 -4.43 -0.01
CA GLU A 17 -2.53 -4.76 1.10
C GLU A 17 -1.87 -4.57 2.48
N LYS A 18 -0.60 -4.96 2.65
CA LYS A 18 0.14 -4.70 3.89
C LYS A 18 0.47 -3.22 4.10
N LEU A 19 0.85 -2.51 3.03
CA LEU A 19 1.17 -1.08 3.10
C LEU A 19 -0.04 -0.23 3.49
N PHE A 20 -1.22 -0.57 2.95
CA PHE A 20 -2.49 0.12 3.19
C PHE A 20 -3.30 -0.49 4.33
N GLY A 21 -2.70 -1.37 5.14
CA GLY A 21 -3.32 -1.90 6.36
C GLY A 21 -4.41 -2.95 6.15
N ALA A 22 -4.80 -3.27 4.91
CA ALA A 22 -5.76 -4.34 4.60
C ALA A 22 -5.28 -5.75 4.99
N LYS A 23 -3.97 -5.92 5.23
CA LYS A 23 -3.37 -7.18 5.65
C LYS A 23 -2.38 -6.94 6.78
N GLU A 24 -2.47 -7.74 7.82
CA GLU A 24 -1.54 -7.68 8.94
C GLU A 24 -0.11 -8.06 8.51
N MET A 25 0.87 -7.49 9.22
CA MET A 25 2.26 -7.90 9.13
C MET A 25 2.39 -9.36 9.56
N SER A 26 3.18 -10.15 8.83
CA SER A 26 3.55 -11.49 9.29
C SER A 26 4.60 -11.40 10.39
N ASP A 27 4.73 -12.46 11.21
CA ASP A 27 5.79 -12.56 12.23
C ASP A 27 7.18 -12.30 11.64
N THR A 28 7.41 -12.79 10.41
CA THR A 28 8.66 -12.56 9.69
C THR A 28 8.88 -11.09 9.30
N ASP A 29 7.82 -10.33 9.00
CA ASP A 29 7.94 -8.89 8.72
C ASP A 29 8.33 -8.11 9.99
N PHE A 30 7.71 -8.46 11.13
CA PHE A 30 8.04 -7.88 12.44
C PHE A 30 9.48 -8.16 12.85
N ASP A 31 9.95 -9.40 12.67
CA ASP A 31 11.33 -9.78 13.00
C ASP A 31 12.34 -9.06 12.10
N ASN A 32 12.02 -8.88 10.82
CA ASN A 32 12.86 -8.12 9.89
C ASN A 32 12.90 -6.63 10.25
N GLU A 33 11.76 -6.03 10.61
CA GLU A 33 11.71 -4.62 11.04
C GLU A 33 12.53 -4.38 12.31
N LYS A 34 12.38 -5.25 13.33
CA LYS A 34 13.19 -5.19 14.56
C LYS A 34 14.68 -5.32 14.30
N GLN A 35 15.07 -6.09 13.28
CA GLN A 35 16.46 -6.28 12.87
C GLN A 35 16.97 -5.20 11.91
N GLY A 36 16.16 -4.18 11.57
CA GLY A 36 16.52 -3.14 10.60
C GLY A 36 16.71 -3.68 9.18
N LYS A 37 16.19 -4.87 8.88
CA LYS A 37 16.29 -5.53 7.58
C LYS A 37 15.17 -5.06 6.67
N ASP A 38 15.46 -5.05 5.37
CA ASP A 38 14.49 -4.73 4.35
C ASP A 38 13.35 -5.76 4.33
N ASN A 39 12.11 -5.31 4.51
CA ASN A 39 10.91 -6.16 4.55
C ASN A 39 9.95 -5.84 3.39
N SER A 40 8.84 -6.58 3.31
CA SER A 40 7.87 -6.41 2.23
C SER A 40 7.27 -4.99 2.21
N ILE A 41 7.08 -4.36 3.37
CA ILE A 41 6.49 -3.03 3.50
C ILE A 41 7.47 -1.93 3.10
N SER A 42 8.74 -1.99 3.51
CA SER A 42 9.76 -1.00 3.12
C SER A 42 10.02 -1.03 1.61
N ARG A 43 9.98 -2.20 0.97
CA ARG A 43 10.03 -2.31 -0.50
C ARG A 43 8.79 -1.71 -1.17
N THR A 44 7.60 -2.04 -0.68
CA THR A 44 6.34 -1.51 -1.22
C THR A 44 6.25 0.00 -1.07
N ARG A 45 6.68 0.55 0.08
CA ARG A 45 6.71 2.00 0.31
C ARG A 45 7.62 2.72 -0.68
N ARG A 46 8.76 2.12 -1.03
CA ARG A 46 9.65 2.67 -2.08
C ARG A 46 9.01 2.62 -3.47
N LEU A 47 8.33 1.53 -3.82
CA LEU A 47 7.57 1.45 -5.08
C LEU A 47 6.47 2.50 -5.12
N PHE A 48 5.72 2.66 -4.02
CA PHE A 48 4.68 3.66 -3.89
C PHE A 48 5.23 5.08 -4.02
N TYR A 49 6.34 5.39 -3.35
CA TYR A 49 7.02 6.68 -3.49
C TYR A 49 7.43 6.98 -4.93
N VAL A 50 7.98 6.00 -5.66
CA VAL A 50 8.29 6.17 -7.08
C VAL A 50 7.03 6.43 -7.89
N ALA A 51 5.95 5.69 -7.64
CA ALA A 51 4.68 5.88 -8.33
C ALA A 51 4.14 7.31 -8.12
N CYS A 52 4.19 7.81 -6.88
CA CYS A 52 3.76 9.16 -6.54
C CYS A 52 4.62 10.25 -7.17
N THR A 53 5.95 10.10 -7.15
CA THR A 53 6.88 11.12 -7.65
C THR A 53 7.01 11.19 -9.16
N ARG A 54 6.52 10.18 -9.89
CA ARG A 54 6.52 10.17 -11.36
C ARG A 54 5.33 10.89 -11.97
N ALA A 55 4.25 11.10 -11.22
CA ALA A 55 3.12 11.90 -11.65
C ALA A 55 3.56 13.38 -11.79
N LYS A 56 3.19 14.01 -12.91
CA LYS A 56 3.54 15.42 -13.18
C LYS A 56 2.44 16.39 -12.75
N ASP A 57 1.20 16.06 -13.07
CA ASP A 57 0.05 16.94 -12.83
C ASP A 57 -0.93 16.32 -11.82
N SER A 58 -1.35 15.07 -12.07
CA SER A 58 -2.29 14.35 -11.19
C SER A 58 -1.98 12.85 -11.15
N LEU A 59 -2.43 12.19 -10.08
CA LEU A 59 -2.26 10.77 -9.85
C LEU A 59 -3.60 10.15 -9.43
N ALA A 60 -3.99 9.09 -10.12
CA ALA A 60 -5.07 8.21 -9.68
C ALA A 60 -4.48 6.87 -9.24
N LEU A 61 -4.89 6.39 -8.08
CA LEU A 61 -4.53 5.09 -7.53
C LEU A 61 -5.77 4.21 -7.50
N VAL A 62 -5.66 2.98 -7.98
CA VAL A 62 -6.74 1.98 -7.91
C VAL A 62 -6.20 0.81 -7.11
N ALA A 63 -6.85 0.50 -5.98
CA ALA A 63 -6.46 -0.61 -5.11
C ALA A 63 -7.49 -1.72 -5.19
N TYR A 64 -7.09 -2.89 -5.69
CA TYR A 64 -7.85 -4.12 -5.51
C TYR A 64 -7.51 -4.69 -4.14
N THR A 65 -8.51 -4.84 -3.30
CA THR A 65 -8.32 -5.33 -1.93
C THR A 65 -9.51 -6.16 -1.48
N LYS A 66 -9.26 -7.07 -0.55
CA LYS A 66 -10.32 -7.84 0.12
C LYS A 66 -11.06 -7.04 1.20
N ASP A 67 -10.46 -5.96 1.70
CA ASP A 67 -11.04 -5.12 2.75
C ASP A 67 -10.90 -3.62 2.42
N LYS A 68 -11.86 -3.11 1.66
CA LYS A 68 -11.91 -1.70 1.24
C LYS A 68 -12.09 -0.72 2.39
N GLU A 69 -12.74 -1.14 3.48
CA GLU A 69 -12.96 -0.25 4.63
C GLU A 69 -11.69 -0.07 5.43
N LEU A 70 -10.93 -1.15 5.63
CA LEU A 70 -9.65 -1.07 6.33
C LEU A 70 -8.63 -0.24 5.54
N VAL A 71 -8.62 -0.35 4.19
CA VAL A 71 -7.84 0.57 3.34
C VAL A 71 -8.29 2.02 3.53
N LYS A 72 -9.60 2.31 3.43
CA LYS A 72 -10.13 3.68 3.64
C LYS A 72 -9.71 4.23 4.99
N GLN A 73 -9.91 3.47 6.07
CA GLN A 73 -9.53 3.88 7.42
C GLN A 73 -8.04 4.17 7.53
N THR A 74 -7.19 3.30 6.97
CA THR A 74 -5.74 3.44 7.04
C THR A 74 -5.25 4.67 6.27
N VAL A 75 -5.78 4.93 5.08
CA VAL A 75 -5.34 6.10 4.30
C VAL A 75 -5.78 7.42 4.93
N LEU A 76 -6.97 7.45 5.53
CA LEU A 76 -7.48 8.63 6.24
C LEU A 76 -6.75 8.84 7.58
N SER A 77 -6.50 7.77 8.36
CA SER A 77 -5.77 7.86 9.63
C SER A 77 -4.34 8.35 9.42
N ASN A 78 -3.71 7.92 8.31
CA ASN A 78 -2.36 8.34 7.94
C ASN A 78 -2.32 9.69 7.23
N LYS A 79 -3.48 10.30 6.94
CA LYS A 79 -3.62 11.57 6.20
C LYS A 79 -2.94 11.54 4.84
N TRP A 80 -3.03 10.41 4.15
CA TRP A 80 -2.52 10.26 2.79
C TRP A 80 -3.48 10.81 1.75
N PHE A 81 -4.78 10.77 2.04
CA PHE A 81 -5.87 11.25 1.21
C PHE A 81 -6.92 11.90 2.10
N ASP A 82 -7.68 12.84 1.53
CA ASP A 82 -8.90 13.36 2.15
C ASP A 82 -10.09 12.42 1.90
N GLU A 83 -11.16 12.52 2.70
CA GLU A 83 -12.33 11.65 2.54
C GLU A 83 -12.98 11.78 1.16
N SER A 84 -12.95 12.98 0.57
CA SER A 84 -13.45 13.24 -0.78
C SER A 84 -12.59 12.65 -1.90
N GLU A 85 -11.38 12.19 -1.59
CA GLU A 85 -10.46 11.60 -2.57
C GLU A 85 -10.51 10.07 -2.59
N VAL A 86 -11.33 9.46 -1.72
CA VAL A 86 -11.47 8.00 -1.60
C VAL A 86 -12.86 7.57 -2.04
N GLU A 87 -12.92 6.87 -3.18
CA GLU A 87 -14.16 6.33 -3.74
C GLU A 87 -14.12 4.80 -3.79
N PHE A 88 -15.26 4.17 -3.48
CA PHE A 88 -15.45 2.74 -3.69
C PHE A 88 -16.08 2.52 -5.07
N VAL A 89 -15.39 1.74 -5.89
CA VAL A 89 -15.83 1.34 -7.24
C VAL A 89 -16.39 -0.07 -7.21
#